data_AF-A0A957WYY9-F1
#
_entry.id   AF-A0A957WYY9-F1
#
_cell.length_a   1.000
_cell.length_b   1.000
_cell.length_c   1.000
_cell.angle_alpha   90.00
_cell.angle_beta   90.00
_cell.angle_gamma   90.00
#
_symmetry.space_group_name_H-M   'P 1'
#
loop_
_entity.id
_entity.type
_entity.pdbx_description
1 polymer ?
#
loop_
_entity_poly.entity_id
_entity_poly.type
_entity_poly.pdbx_seq_one_letter_code
_entity_poly.pdbx_strand_id
1 'polypeptide(L)'
;AAACAKLGFELHLILRPEREIDKTDIQGNNLLQRLFGAKVKILDSNDRPAQQAVIAEYADKLRADGRRVYVPRRPDTVDLDVIAYAESALEIVRQCRKAGIAPAYLYTTAYDTTQAGLVLGTKYLESGIHVRGITPIGGPAAERVQRMVEMTNQAAERLGLPIEVSAADFDSD
;
A
#
# COMPACT_ATOMS: atom_id res chain seq x y z
N ALA A 1 11.41 1.38 8.13
CA ALA A 1 12.81 1.25 8.56
C ALA A 1 13.07 -0.01 9.38
N ALA A 2 12.27 -0.31 10.41
CA ALA A 2 12.49 -1.50 11.26
C ALA A 2 12.70 -2.81 10.49
N ALA A 3 11.86 -3.10 9.49
CA ALA A 3 12.00 -4.31 8.65
C ALA A 3 13.33 -4.32 7.88
N CYS A 4 13.73 -3.20 7.27
CA CYS A 4 15.01 -3.08 6.59
C CYS A 4 16.19 -3.27 7.56
N ALA A 5 16.13 -2.63 8.73
CA ALA A 5 17.16 -2.77 9.77
C ALA A 5 17.31 -4.23 10.23
N LYS A 6 16.20 -4.93 10.45
CA LYS A 6 16.18 -6.34 10.82
C LYS A 6 16.80 -7.23 9.73
N LEU A 7 16.58 -6.90 8.46
CA LEU A 7 17.09 -7.65 7.30
C LEU A 7 18.48 -7.21 6.85
N GLY A 8 19.10 -6.20 7.49
CA GLY A 8 20.39 -5.65 7.07
C GLY A 8 20.33 -4.83 5.78
N PHE A 9 19.15 -4.37 5.36
CA PHE A 9 19.00 -3.50 4.20
C PHE A 9 19.14 -2.03 4.59
N GLU A 10 19.96 -1.30 3.81
CA GLU A 10 20.02 0.15 3.89
C GLU A 10 18.72 0.76 3.32
N LEU A 11 18.04 1.60 4.11
CA LEU A 11 16.79 2.24 3.71
C LEU A 11 17.01 3.73 3.45
N HIS A 12 16.54 4.18 2.29
CA HIS A 12 16.47 5.59 1.92
C HIS A 12 15.01 6.03 1.83
N LEU A 13 14.66 7.11 2.52
CA LEU A 13 13.31 7.66 2.54
C LEU A 13 13.34 9.08 1.96
N ILE A 14 12.68 9.28 0.83
CA ILE A 14 12.44 10.60 0.25
C ILE A 14 11.01 10.99 0.61
N LEU A 15 10.83 11.90 1.56
CA LEU A 15 9.53 12.22 2.17
C LEU A 15 9.03 13.60 1.72
N ARG A 16 7.71 13.73 1.58
CA ARG A 16 7.03 15.03 1.40
C ARG A 16 6.58 15.55 2.76
N PRO A 17 6.72 16.85 3.05
CA PRO A 17 6.11 17.46 4.23
C PRO A 17 4.61 17.63 4.01
N GLU A 18 3.80 17.31 5.00
CA GLU A 18 2.36 17.66 4.99
C GLU A 18 2.14 19.04 5.61
N ARG A 19 2.98 19.39 6.59
CA ARG A 19 2.99 20.66 7.32
C ARG A 19 4.40 21.23 7.33
N GLU A 20 4.54 22.54 7.46
CA GLU A 20 5.87 23.19 7.54
C GLU A 20 6.73 22.65 8.69
N ILE A 21 6.10 22.32 9.83
CA ILE A 21 6.81 21.73 10.98
C ILE A 21 7.44 20.37 10.65
N ASP A 22 6.91 19.62 9.68
CA ASP A 22 7.43 18.30 9.32
C ASP A 22 8.83 18.39 8.67
N LYS A 23 9.24 19.57 8.19
CA LYS A 23 10.57 19.82 7.61
C LYS A 23 11.66 19.87 8.67
N THR A 24 11.34 20.33 9.88
CA THR A 24 12.32 20.61 10.93
C THR A 24 12.18 19.69 12.12
N ASP A 25 10.96 19.25 12.43
CA ASP A 25 10.69 18.51 13.65
C ASP A 25 10.92 17.00 13.49
N ILE A 26 11.77 16.46 14.38
CA ILE A 26 12.17 15.05 14.36
C ILE A 26 11.55 14.36 15.57
N GLN A 27 10.28 14.00 15.42
CA GLN A 27 9.52 13.25 16.41
C GLN A 27 8.68 12.12 15.78
N GLY A 28 8.05 11.30 16.62
CA GLY A 28 7.17 10.21 16.20
C GLY A 28 7.82 9.29 15.15
N ASN A 29 7.11 9.04 14.05
CA ASN A 29 7.63 8.19 12.97
C ASN A 29 8.92 8.72 12.35
N ASN A 30 9.11 10.04 12.19
CA ASN A 30 10.35 10.60 11.64
C ASN A 30 11.56 10.21 12.51
N LEU A 31 11.42 10.36 13.84
CA LEU A 31 12.43 9.93 14.80
C LEU A 31 12.69 8.42 14.74
N LEU A 32 11.64 7.60 14.80
CA LEU A 32 11.77 6.15 14.77
C LEU A 32 12.48 5.65 13.51
N GLN A 33 12.15 6.21 12.34
CA GLN A 33 12.79 5.78 11.09
C GLN A 33 14.30 6.04 11.12
N ARG A 34 14.73 7.17 11.70
CA ARG A 34 16.15 7.52 11.87
C ARG A 34 16.84 6.64 12.91
N LEU A 35 16.17 6.33 14.02
CA LEU A 35 16.70 5.39 15.03
C LEU A 35 16.94 3.99 14.45
N PHE A 36 16.11 3.57 13.50
CA PHE A 36 16.32 2.33 12.72
C PHE A 36 17.33 2.48 11.57
N GLY A 37 18.07 3.59 11.49
CA GLY A 37 19.14 3.79 10.51
C GLY A 37 18.68 4.21 9.12
N ALA A 38 17.43 4.64 8.93
CA ALA A 38 16.99 5.15 7.63
C ALA A 38 17.68 6.48 7.29
N LYS A 39 18.13 6.62 6.04
CA LYS A 39 18.61 7.87 5.46
C LYS A 39 17.40 8.66 4.96
N VAL A 40 17.01 9.70 5.70
CA VAL A 40 15.79 10.48 5.43
C VAL A 40 16.13 11.81 4.76
N LYS A 41 15.58 12.04 3.57
CA LYS A 41 15.53 13.34 2.88
C LYS A 41 14.08 13.83 2.87
N ILE A 42 13.83 15.00 3.45
CA ILE A 42 12.52 15.67 3.38
C ILE A 42 12.61 16.69 2.23
N LEU A 43 11.60 16.70 1.36
CA LEU A 43 11.48 17.64 0.25
C LEU A 43 10.88 18.97 0.69
N ASP A 44 10.98 19.99 -0.16
CA ASP A 44 10.49 21.34 0.17
C ASP A 44 8.97 21.48 0.00
N SER A 45 8.36 20.66 -0.86
CA SER A 45 6.94 20.75 -1.22
C SER A 45 6.22 19.40 -1.10
N ASN A 46 4.89 19.46 -0.96
CA ASN A 46 4.02 18.29 -0.95
C ASN A 46 3.65 17.81 -2.37
N ASP A 47 4.57 17.90 -3.34
CA ASP A 47 4.34 17.52 -4.73
C ASP A 47 4.69 16.04 -4.98
N ARG A 48 3.67 15.22 -5.24
CA ARG A 48 3.84 13.77 -5.47
C ARG A 48 4.56 13.45 -6.79
N PRO A 49 4.17 13.98 -7.96
CA PRO A 49 4.95 13.82 -9.19
C PRO A 49 6.43 14.19 -9.03
N ALA A 50 6.74 15.33 -8.42
CA ALA A 50 8.13 15.75 -8.20
C ALA A 50 8.88 14.78 -7.27
N GLN A 51 8.23 14.31 -6.19
CA GLN A 51 8.80 13.28 -5.32
C GLN A 51 9.15 12.00 -6.07
N GLN A 52 8.27 11.53 -6.97
CA GLN A 52 8.53 10.32 -7.76
C GLN A 52 9.72 10.48 -8.70
N ALA A 53 9.87 11.65 -9.34
CA ALA A 53 11.03 11.97 -10.15
C ALA A 53 12.33 11.93 -9.33
N VAL A 54 12.34 12.54 -8.14
CA VAL A 54 13.50 12.52 -7.23
C VAL A 54 13.83 11.09 -6.76
N ILE A 55 12.82 10.27 -6.47
CA ILE A 55 13.03 8.86 -6.10
C ILE A 55 13.67 8.09 -7.26
N ALA A 56 13.19 8.29 -8.49
CA ALA A 56 13.72 7.62 -9.67
C ALA A 56 15.19 8.00 -9.92
N GLU A 57 15.50 9.30 -9.97
CA GLU A 57 16.86 9.80 -10.15
C GLU A 57 17.81 9.28 -9.06
N TYR A 58 17.36 9.32 -7.80
CA TYR A 58 18.18 8.87 -6.68
C TYR A 58 18.43 7.35 -6.72
N ALA A 59 17.42 6.57 -7.12
CA ALA A 59 17.57 5.13 -7.30
C ALA A 59 18.56 4.81 -8.43
N ASP A 60 18.54 5.56 -9.53
CA ASP A 60 19.44 5.36 -10.66
C ASP A 60 20.88 5.76 -10.32
N LYS A 61 21.07 6.84 -9.55
CA LYS A 61 22.37 7.19 -8.99
C LYS A 61 22.94 6.06 -8.14
N LEU A 62 22.15 5.53 -7.20
CA LEU A 62 22.61 4.41 -6.36
C LEU A 62 22.96 3.16 -7.19
N ARG A 63 22.21 2.89 -8.27
CA ARG A 63 22.56 1.80 -9.20
C ARG A 63 23.87 2.07 -9.94
N ALA A 64 24.10 3.30 -10.41
CA ALA A 64 25.36 3.70 -11.05
C ALA A 64 26.55 3.57 -10.09
N ASP A 65 26.32 3.80 -8.78
CA ASP A 65 27.30 3.57 -7.71
C ASP A 65 27.48 2.08 -7.34
N GLY A 66 26.94 1.15 -8.14
CA GLY A 66 27.09 -0.30 -7.97
C GLY A 66 26.15 -0.93 -6.95
N ARG A 67 25.13 -0.20 -6.45
CA ARG A 67 24.16 -0.74 -5.49
C ARG A 67 23.03 -1.49 -6.20
N ARG A 68 22.47 -2.49 -5.51
CA ARG A 68 21.23 -3.16 -5.93
C ARG A 68 20.04 -2.49 -5.25
N VAL A 69 19.22 -1.79 -6.04
CA VAL A 69 18.15 -0.92 -5.51
C VAL A 69 16.77 -1.49 -5.82
N TYR A 70 16.00 -1.76 -4.77
CA TYR A 70 14.58 -2.06 -4.83
C TYR A 70 13.77 -0.80 -4.52
N VAL A 71 12.83 -0.46 -5.39
CA VAL A 71 11.87 0.63 -5.17
C VAL A 71 10.48 -0.01 -5.14
N PRO A 72 9.77 0.01 -4.00
CA PRO A 72 8.46 -0.62 -3.88
C PRO A 72 7.38 0.15 -4.63
N ARG A 73 6.21 -0.49 -4.80
CA ARG A 73 5.00 0.09 -5.41
C ARG A 73 5.20 0.66 -6.83
N ARG A 74 5.95 -0.06 -7.66
CA ARG A 74 6.02 0.22 -9.11
C ARG A 74 4.81 -0.39 -9.83
N PRO A 75 4.48 0.06 -11.05
CA PRO A 75 3.36 -0.50 -11.81
C PRO A 75 3.38 -2.03 -11.94
N ASP A 76 4.55 -2.65 -11.98
CA ASP A 76 4.77 -4.09 -12.10
C ASP A 76 4.85 -4.85 -10.77
N THR A 77 4.75 -4.16 -9.63
CA THR A 77 4.91 -4.75 -8.28
C THR A 77 3.89 -4.26 -7.25
N VAL A 78 3.03 -3.30 -7.60
CA VAL A 78 1.99 -2.77 -6.69
C VAL A 78 0.95 -3.83 -6.31
N ASP A 79 0.77 -4.83 -7.16
CA ASP A 79 -0.06 -6.00 -6.94
C ASP A 79 0.45 -6.88 -5.78
N LEU A 80 1.75 -6.87 -5.46
CA LEU A 80 2.26 -7.55 -4.27
C LEU A 80 1.67 -6.97 -2.97
N ASP A 81 1.39 -5.66 -2.92
CA ASP A 81 0.72 -5.04 -1.78
C ASP A 81 -0.72 -5.54 -1.65
N VAL A 82 -1.42 -5.68 -2.79
CA VAL A 82 -2.79 -6.22 -2.85
C VAL A 82 -2.81 -7.65 -2.33
N ILE A 83 -1.85 -8.48 -2.75
CA ILE A 83 -1.72 -9.87 -2.30
C ILE A 83 -1.53 -9.93 -0.78
N ALA A 84 -0.71 -9.04 -0.19
CA ALA A 84 -0.52 -9.00 1.26
C ALA A 84 -1.83 -8.73 2.02
N TYR A 85 -2.72 -7.90 1.47
CA TYR A 85 -4.03 -7.65 2.06
C TYR A 85 -5.08 -8.74 1.72
N ALA A 86 -4.91 -9.49 0.63
CA ALA A 86 -5.71 -10.68 0.37
C ALA A 86 -5.42 -11.80 1.40
N GLU A 87 -4.16 -11.95 1.81
CA GLU A 87 -3.79 -12.81 2.95
C GLU A 87 -4.44 -12.33 4.25
N SER A 88 -4.55 -11.02 4.46
CA SER A 88 -5.28 -10.46 5.61
C SER A 88 -6.77 -10.83 5.58
N ALA A 89 -7.42 -10.76 4.41
CA ALA A 89 -8.80 -11.23 4.26
C ALA A 89 -8.95 -12.73 4.51
N LEU A 90 -8.00 -13.55 4.05
CA LEU A 90 -7.95 -14.98 4.33
C LEU A 90 -7.87 -15.26 5.83
N GLU A 91 -7.02 -14.53 6.54
CA GLU A 91 -6.92 -14.61 8.00
C GLU A 91 -8.24 -14.24 8.67
N ILE A 92 -8.84 -13.10 8.32
CA ILE A 92 -10.11 -12.62 8.88
C ILE A 92 -11.22 -13.65 8.67
N VAL A 93 -11.40 -14.15 7.45
CA VAL A 93 -12.47 -15.12 7.13
C VAL A 93 -12.25 -16.43 7.89
N ARG A 94 -11.01 -16.93 7.97
CA ARG A 94 -10.68 -18.15 8.73
C ARG A 94 -10.98 -17.98 10.22
N GLN A 95 -10.60 -16.84 10.80
CA GLN A 95 -10.85 -16.54 12.20
C GLN A 95 -12.35 -16.39 12.49
N CYS A 96 -13.10 -15.72 11.62
CA CYS A 96 -14.56 -15.60 11.70
C CYS A 96 -15.24 -16.98 11.70
N ARG A 97 -14.88 -17.84 10.74
CA ARG A 97 -15.38 -19.23 10.66
C ARG A 97 -15.07 -20.02 11.94
N LYS A 98 -13.84 -19.93 12.45
CA LYS A 98 -13.42 -20.60 13.70
C LYS A 98 -14.20 -20.09 14.93
N ALA A 99 -14.51 -18.80 14.97
CA ALA A 99 -15.24 -18.18 16.06
C ALA A 99 -16.77 -18.30 15.94
N GLY A 100 -17.29 -18.82 14.82
CA GLY A 100 -18.73 -18.83 14.55
C GLY A 100 -19.32 -17.43 14.35
N ILE A 101 -18.52 -16.46 13.93
CA ILE A 101 -18.93 -15.08 13.66
C ILE A 101 -19.10 -14.90 12.15
N ALA A 102 -20.22 -14.31 11.74
CA ALA A 102 -20.52 -14.01 10.34
C ALA A 102 -20.78 -12.49 10.20
N PRO A 103 -19.72 -11.67 10.08
CA PRO A 103 -19.90 -10.23 9.98
C PRO A 103 -20.47 -9.86 8.61
N ALA A 104 -21.48 -8.98 8.60
CA ALA A 104 -22.03 -8.47 7.35
C ALA A 104 -21.10 -7.46 6.67
N TYR A 105 -20.31 -6.72 7.46
CA TYR A 105 -19.44 -5.65 6.97
C TYR A 105 -18.03 -5.72 7.56
N LEU A 106 -17.05 -5.35 6.75
CA LEU A 106 -15.70 -5.01 7.15
C LEU A 106 -15.40 -3.58 6.71
N TYR A 107 -15.25 -2.68 7.68
CA TYR A 107 -14.88 -1.29 7.43
C TYR A 107 -13.36 -1.11 7.49
N THR A 108 -12.79 -0.43 6.51
CA THR A 108 -11.37 -0.12 6.48
C THR A 108 -11.12 1.31 6.05
N THR A 109 -10.19 2.00 6.70
CA THR A 109 -9.65 3.26 6.17
C THR A 109 -8.58 2.93 5.15
N ALA A 110 -8.84 3.20 3.88
CA ALA A 110 -7.97 2.78 2.78
C ALA A 110 -8.01 3.78 1.64
N TYR A 111 -6.84 4.02 1.03
CA TYR A 111 -6.77 4.75 -0.24
C TYR A 111 -6.81 3.80 -1.44
N ASP A 112 -6.08 2.69 -1.40
CA ASP A 112 -5.94 1.79 -2.54
C ASP A 112 -5.82 0.29 -2.15
N THR A 113 -4.59 -0.22 -2.13
CA THR A 113 -4.17 -1.62 -2.03
C THR A 113 -4.78 -2.39 -0.86
N THR A 114 -5.04 -1.72 0.26
CA THR A 114 -5.71 -2.33 1.41
C THR A 114 -7.11 -2.83 1.07
N GLN A 115 -7.97 -1.96 0.52
CA GLN A 115 -9.31 -2.38 0.13
C GLN A 115 -9.25 -3.33 -1.07
N ALA A 116 -8.38 -3.06 -2.05
CA ALA A 116 -8.13 -3.94 -3.20
C ALA A 116 -7.84 -5.38 -2.80
N GLY A 117 -6.95 -5.60 -1.82
CA GLY A 117 -6.62 -6.94 -1.35
C GLY A 117 -7.72 -7.56 -0.51
N LEU A 118 -8.39 -6.78 0.32
CA LEU A 118 -9.53 -7.28 1.10
C LEU A 118 -10.67 -7.77 0.19
N VAL A 119 -11.01 -7.00 -0.85
CA VAL A 119 -12.00 -7.38 -1.87
C VAL A 119 -11.56 -8.62 -2.63
N LEU A 120 -10.29 -8.71 -3.04
CA LEU A 120 -9.75 -9.91 -3.71
C LEU A 120 -9.95 -11.16 -2.86
N GLY A 121 -9.52 -11.10 -1.59
CA GLY A 121 -9.56 -12.23 -0.68
C GLY A 121 -10.97 -12.64 -0.29
N THR A 122 -11.88 -11.68 0.00
CA THR A 122 -13.28 -12.01 0.31
C THR A 122 -14.00 -12.58 -0.90
N LYS A 123 -13.76 -12.06 -2.11
CA LYS A 123 -14.34 -12.58 -3.35
C LYS A 123 -13.85 -13.99 -3.65
N TYR A 124 -12.55 -14.24 -3.57
CA TYR A 124 -11.97 -15.57 -3.78
C TYR A 124 -12.52 -16.63 -2.82
N LEU A 125 -12.76 -16.25 -1.56
CA LEU A 125 -13.27 -17.14 -0.53
C LEU A 125 -14.79 -17.29 -0.53
N GLU A 126 -15.48 -16.64 -1.47
CA GLU A 126 -16.94 -16.53 -1.54
C GLU A 126 -17.53 -16.10 -0.19
N SER A 127 -16.84 -15.17 0.47
CA SER A 127 -17.23 -14.66 1.78
C SER A 127 -18.38 -13.67 1.62
N GLY A 128 -19.42 -13.80 2.45
CA GLY A 128 -20.52 -12.82 2.52
C GLY A 128 -20.16 -11.50 3.21
N ILE A 129 -18.89 -11.30 3.58
CA ILE A 129 -18.43 -10.06 4.20
C ILE A 129 -18.35 -8.95 3.14
N HIS A 130 -19.13 -7.89 3.33
CA HIS A 130 -19.09 -6.70 2.50
C HIS A 130 -17.95 -5.75 2.93
N VAL A 131 -17.02 -5.44 2.03
CA VAL A 131 -15.88 -4.56 2.34
C VAL A 131 -16.22 -3.11 2.01
N ARG A 132 -16.33 -2.27 3.05
CA ARG A 132 -16.56 -0.82 2.92
C ARG A 132 -15.27 -0.05 3.18
N GLY A 133 -14.77 0.62 2.15
CA GLY A 133 -13.63 1.52 2.23
C GLY A 133 -14.04 2.94 2.62
N ILE A 134 -13.23 3.57 3.46
CA ILE A 134 -13.32 4.99 3.83
C ILE A 134 -11.97 5.65 3.49
N THR A 135 -11.96 6.56 2.52
CA THR A 135 -10.75 7.21 2.01
C THR A 135 -10.32 8.35 2.92
N PRO A 136 -9.07 8.36 3.41
CA PRO A 136 -8.56 9.48 4.18
C PRO A 136 -8.11 10.67 3.29
N ILE A 137 -8.16 10.51 1.96
CA ILE A 137 -7.69 11.49 0.99
C ILE A 137 -8.84 11.86 0.05
N GLY A 138 -9.05 13.16 -0.15
CA GLY A 138 -10.02 13.67 -1.12
C GLY A 138 -9.62 13.39 -2.58
N GLY A 139 -10.56 13.62 -3.49
CA GLY A 139 -10.37 13.44 -4.94
C GLY A 139 -11.43 12.53 -5.57
N PRO A 140 -11.39 12.35 -6.90
CA PRO A 140 -12.42 11.60 -7.61
C PRO A 140 -12.42 10.11 -7.22
N ALA A 141 -13.52 9.64 -6.63
CA ALA A 141 -13.67 8.24 -6.24
C ALA A 141 -13.54 7.29 -7.45
N ALA A 142 -14.09 7.66 -8.61
CA ALA A 142 -14.08 6.84 -9.82
C ALA A 142 -12.68 6.46 -10.29
N GLU A 143 -11.74 7.41 -10.35
CA GLU A 143 -10.36 7.14 -10.76
C GLU A 143 -9.63 6.22 -9.76
N ARG A 144 -9.90 6.40 -8.47
CA ARG A 144 -9.30 5.58 -7.42
C ARG A 144 -9.83 4.15 -7.46
N VAL A 145 -11.15 3.99 -7.63
CA VAL A 145 -11.79 2.69 -7.83
C VAL A 145 -11.25 1.99 -9.07
N GLN A 146 -11.09 2.71 -10.18
CA GLN A 146 -10.51 2.13 -11.41
C GLN A 146 -9.08 1.63 -11.18
N ARG A 147 -8.24 2.41 -10.46
CA ARG A 147 -6.90 1.93 -10.07
C ARG A 147 -6.96 0.70 -9.17
N MET A 148 -7.92 0.62 -8.25
CA MET A 148 -8.10 -0.56 -7.39
C MET A 148 -8.49 -1.79 -8.20
N VAL A 149 -9.38 -1.65 -9.20
CA VAL A 149 -9.72 -2.71 -10.15
C VAL A 149 -8.48 -3.23 -10.87
N GLU A 150 -7.66 -2.32 -11.43
CA GLU A 150 -6.44 -2.67 -12.15
C GLU A 150 -5.45 -3.45 -11.28
N MET A 151 -5.13 -2.95 -10.08
CA MET A 151 -4.19 -3.63 -9.19
C MET A 151 -4.73 -4.95 -8.62
N THR A 152 -6.05 -5.06 -8.42
CA THR A 152 -6.68 -6.32 -7.98
C THR A 152 -6.65 -7.38 -9.07
N ASN A 153 -6.92 -7.01 -10.32
CA ASN A 153 -6.86 -7.95 -11.44
C ASN A 153 -5.41 -8.37 -11.73
N GLN A 154 -4.43 -7.46 -11.62
CA GLN A 154 -3.01 -7.82 -11.69
C GLN A 154 -2.61 -8.82 -10.59
N ALA A 155 -3.09 -8.62 -9.37
CA ALA A 155 -2.83 -9.55 -8.27
C ALA A 155 -3.47 -10.93 -8.49
N ALA A 156 -4.71 -10.96 -8.99
CA ALA A 156 -5.39 -12.21 -9.36
C ALA A 156 -4.61 -12.96 -10.46
N GLU A 157 -4.16 -12.25 -11.51
CA GLU A 157 -3.35 -12.81 -12.59
C GLU A 157 -2.01 -13.37 -12.07
N ARG A 158 -1.28 -12.61 -11.24
CA ARG A 158 -0.01 -13.07 -10.66
C ARG A 158 -0.17 -14.33 -9.84
N LEU A 159 -1.27 -14.45 -9.10
CA LEU A 159 -1.58 -15.63 -8.28
C LEU A 159 -2.18 -16.79 -9.10
N GLY A 160 -2.49 -16.58 -10.38
CA GLY A 160 -3.18 -17.57 -11.23
C GLY A 160 -4.60 -17.87 -10.75
N LEU A 161 -5.28 -16.91 -10.13
CA LEU A 161 -6.64 -17.08 -9.64
C LEU A 161 -7.65 -16.85 -10.78
N PRO A 162 -8.66 -17.71 -10.93
CA PRO A 162 -9.68 -17.57 -11.98
C PRO A 162 -10.78 -16.57 -11.57
N ILE A 163 -10.39 -15.38 -11.12
CA ILE A 163 -11.31 -14.35 -10.65
C ILE A 163 -10.96 -13.01 -11.29
N GLU A 164 -12.01 -12.24 -11.59
CA GLU A 164 -11.91 -10.87 -12.09
C GLU A 164 -12.81 -9.98 -11.23
N VAL A 165 -12.34 -8.76 -10.97
CA VAL A 165 -13.12 -7.71 -10.33
C VAL A 165 -13.40 -6.57 -11.30
N SER A 166 -14.47 -5.85 -10.99
CA SER A 166 -14.92 -4.65 -11.68
C SER A 166 -15.17 -3.54 -10.66
N ALA A 167 -15.46 -2.32 -11.13
CA ALA A 167 -15.78 -1.21 -10.24
C ALA A 167 -16.98 -1.50 -9.31
N ALA A 168 -17.89 -2.40 -9.70
CA ALA A 168 -19.04 -2.79 -8.89
C ALA A 168 -18.67 -3.61 -7.65
N ASP A 169 -17.46 -4.20 -7.60
CA ASP A 169 -16.96 -4.93 -6.43
C ASP A 169 -16.42 -3.99 -5.33
N PHE A 170 -16.32 -2.69 -5.62
CA PHE A 170 -15.71 -1.70 -4.73
C PHE A 170 -16.75 -0.74 -4.16
N ASP A 171 -16.99 -0.87 -2.86
CA ASP A 171 -17.75 0.11 -2.08
C ASP A 171 -16.80 1.06 -1.34
N SER A 172 -16.45 2.19 -1.97
CA SER A 172 -15.57 3.23 -1.43
C SER A 172 -16.25 4.60 -1.54
N ASP A 173 -16.11 5.45 -0.51
CA ASP A 173 -16.60 6.84 -0.50
C ASP A 173 -15.83 7.81 -1.41
#